data_AF-A0AA36N829-F1
#
_entry.id   AF-A0AA36N829-F1
#
_cell.length_a   1.000
_cell.length_b   1.000
_cell.length_c   1.000
_cell.angle_alpha   90.00
_cell.angle_beta   90.00
_cell.angle_gamma   90.00
#
_symmetry.space_group_name_H-M   'P 1'
#
loop_
_entity.id
_entity.type
_entity.pdbx_description
1 polymer ?
#
loop_
_entity_poly.entity_id
_entity_poly.type
_entity_poly.pdbx_seq_one_letter_code
_entity_poly.pdbx_strand_id
1 'polypeptide(L)'
;MRLPAALWLALGLLGAAEEAIPDKVGVEVRLAKKERSALKQLECSMCKAIISEMHLEVARHGMTSKGAGSEEQVWETSNAMCLALLQKYRLSLDDTPSLDQKDGDDDELAMARSAEAGKQHDFMRAMLVLKMGCQQWLEDHGGDTSGFVYKSVKDGSQSAAGAALEFCTRSQLCGKSKDRKKKEEAKEKERLKQRAKMAQEEAKEEAKRMKEDPLSSLPEDSKFGIQRMLEMARDDPFHYMDDEAKLRVQKARTDLRCGVCRRVLQESFDVVSSKPRSMQSEHDILAVLERMCEGGPDLSIPSYFGVDPPPLPPDWTDRWRPKLDKAGRYSLRPWPKKGKKARQAWRKQSADGKQTPPTADESEQDMMLTWTCKDVLEPERFSEILFQHMSSCQVPGCTPATSAAAEVCYDASGPCQFEAREEL
;
A
#
# COMPACT_ATOMS: atom_id res chain seq x y z
N MET A 1 -71.67 -20.74 15.02
CA MET A 1 -70.66 -20.37 14.01
C MET A 1 -69.37 -20.00 14.74
N ARG A 2 -68.29 -20.74 14.49
CA ARG A 2 -67.01 -20.68 15.21
C ARG A 2 -65.91 -20.12 14.29
N LEU A 3 -65.11 -19.21 14.86
CA LEU A 3 -63.73 -18.78 14.52
C LEU A 3 -63.49 -18.05 13.18
N PRO A 4 -62.34 -17.34 12.97
CA PRO A 4 -61.24 -16.98 13.89
C PRO A 4 -60.82 -15.46 13.82
N ALA A 5 -60.24 -14.88 14.87
CA ALA A 5 -58.79 -14.78 15.15
C ALA A 5 -57.91 -14.33 13.97
N ALA A 6 -57.84 -13.01 13.72
CA ALA A 6 -56.81 -12.39 12.89
C ALA A 6 -56.65 -10.90 13.23
N LEU A 7 -56.08 -10.58 14.40
CA LEU A 7 -55.63 -9.21 14.68
C LEU A 7 -54.44 -9.13 15.66
N TRP A 8 -53.56 -10.14 15.64
CA TRP A 8 -52.36 -10.20 16.50
C TRP A 8 -51.08 -10.60 15.75
N LEU A 9 -50.94 -10.22 14.47
CA LEU A 9 -49.74 -10.47 13.66
C LEU A 9 -49.25 -9.20 12.93
N ALA A 10 -48.99 -8.13 13.69
CA ALA A 10 -48.32 -6.93 13.17
C ALA A 10 -47.32 -6.31 14.17
N LEU A 11 -46.75 -7.12 15.07
CA LEU A 11 -45.58 -6.75 15.89
C LEU A 11 -44.60 -7.93 15.91
N GLY A 12 -43.85 -8.11 14.81
CA GLY A 12 -42.93 -9.24 14.72
C GLY A 12 -41.85 -9.15 13.64
N LEU A 13 -41.65 -8.01 12.98
CA LEU A 13 -40.64 -7.85 11.91
C LEU A 13 -40.05 -6.44 11.94
N LEU A 14 -39.33 -6.13 13.01
CA LEU A 14 -38.28 -5.11 13.02
C LEU A 14 -36.99 -5.81 13.40
N GLY A 15 -36.52 -6.69 12.51
CA GLY A 15 -35.14 -7.14 12.51
C GLY A 15 -34.27 -5.91 12.28
N ALA A 16 -33.55 -5.49 13.32
CA ALA A 16 -32.51 -4.49 13.19
C ALA A 16 -31.53 -4.98 12.12
N ALA A 17 -31.33 -4.18 11.09
CA ALA A 17 -30.36 -4.44 10.04
C ALA A 17 -29.01 -4.81 10.67
N GLU A 18 -28.55 -6.03 10.38
CA GLU A 18 -27.27 -6.55 10.82
C GLU A 18 -26.16 -5.79 10.10
N GLU A 19 -25.47 -4.90 10.84
CA GLU A 19 -24.31 -4.16 10.36
C GLU A 19 -23.12 -5.11 10.19
N ALA A 20 -22.66 -5.26 8.95
CA ALA A 20 -21.41 -5.92 8.59
C ALA A 20 -20.29 -4.87 8.55
N ILE A 21 -19.14 -5.20 9.12
CA ILE A 21 -17.92 -4.39 9.05
C ILE A 21 -17.02 -5.11 8.04
N PRO A 22 -16.66 -4.49 6.90
CA PRO A 22 -15.85 -5.15 5.89
C PRO A 22 -14.40 -5.27 6.37
N ASP A 23 -13.90 -6.51 6.43
CA ASP A 23 -12.46 -6.78 6.57
C ASP A 23 -11.80 -6.61 5.18
N LYS A 24 -10.59 -6.02 5.14
CA LYS A 24 -9.82 -5.79 3.90
C LYS A 24 -9.27 -7.09 3.28
N VAL A 25 -9.71 -8.25 3.77
CA VAL A 25 -9.32 -9.60 3.34
C VAL A 25 -10.54 -10.47 3.04
N GLY A 26 -11.60 -9.92 2.45
CA GLY A 26 -12.63 -10.67 1.70
C GLY A 26 -13.50 -11.67 2.48
N VAL A 27 -13.36 -11.81 3.80
CA VAL A 27 -14.21 -12.67 4.63
C VAL A 27 -14.98 -11.79 5.61
N GLU A 28 -16.29 -11.62 5.40
CA GLU A 28 -17.17 -10.92 6.36
C GLU A 28 -17.26 -11.71 7.68
N VAL A 29 -16.43 -11.37 8.67
CA VAL A 29 -16.52 -11.98 10.00
C VAL A 29 -17.51 -11.20 10.86
N ARG A 30 -18.71 -11.77 11.06
CA ARG A 30 -19.76 -11.14 11.90
C ARG A 30 -19.54 -11.43 13.38
N LEU A 31 -19.56 -10.40 14.23
CA LEU A 31 -19.57 -10.56 15.69
C LEU A 31 -20.95 -10.99 16.20
N ALA A 32 -20.99 -12.11 16.91
CA ALA A 32 -22.17 -12.59 17.59
C ALA A 32 -22.60 -11.63 18.71
N LYS A 33 -23.88 -11.65 19.10
CA LYS A 33 -24.42 -10.79 20.15
C LYS A 33 -23.70 -10.97 21.50
N LYS A 34 -23.30 -12.21 21.82
CA LYS A 34 -22.54 -12.53 23.03
C LYS A 34 -21.16 -11.87 23.02
N GLU A 35 -20.45 -11.94 21.90
CA GLU A 35 -19.11 -11.34 21.71
C GLU A 35 -19.16 -9.82 21.82
N ARG A 36 -20.15 -9.17 21.20
CA ARG A 36 -20.37 -7.72 21.35
C ARG A 36 -20.65 -7.34 22.80
N SER A 37 -21.45 -8.13 23.51
CA SER A 37 -21.73 -7.90 24.92
C SER A 37 -20.47 -8.09 25.78
N ALA A 38 -19.62 -9.06 25.46
CA ALA A 38 -18.35 -9.30 26.16
C ALA A 38 -17.39 -8.12 25.97
N LEU A 39 -17.20 -7.64 24.74
CA LEU A 39 -16.37 -6.46 24.45
C LEU A 39 -16.88 -5.21 25.19
N LYS A 40 -18.20 -4.99 25.23
CA LYS A 40 -18.79 -3.88 26.02
C LYS A 40 -18.56 -4.02 27.53
N GLN A 41 -18.49 -5.24 28.07
CA GLN A 41 -18.16 -5.45 29.48
C GLN A 41 -16.67 -5.21 29.76
N LEU A 42 -15.82 -5.47 28.77
CA LEU A 42 -14.37 -5.32 28.84
C LEU A 42 -13.87 -3.94 28.41
N GLU A 43 -14.73 -3.00 28.07
CA GLU A 43 -14.39 -1.68 27.53
C GLU A 43 -13.32 -0.94 28.35
N CYS A 44 -13.43 -0.97 29.69
CA CYS A 44 -12.41 -0.39 30.57
C CYS A 44 -11.06 -1.14 30.50
N SER A 45 -11.09 -2.47 30.50
CA SER A 45 -9.87 -3.29 30.40
C SER A 45 -9.20 -3.13 29.06
N MET A 46 -9.99 -3.09 27.97
CA MET A 46 -9.51 -2.83 26.62
C MET A 46 -8.89 -1.44 26.49
N CYS A 47 -9.57 -0.41 27.00
CA CYS A 47 -9.02 0.94 27.03
C CYS A 47 -7.65 0.95 27.73
N LYS A 48 -7.55 0.36 28.92
CA LYS A 48 -6.29 0.36 29.66
C LYS A 48 -5.17 -0.37 28.91
N ALA A 49 -5.48 -1.52 28.31
CA ALA A 49 -4.51 -2.31 27.56
C ALA A 49 -4.05 -1.58 26.29
N ILE A 50 -4.99 -1.06 25.49
CA ILE A 50 -4.69 -0.32 24.24
C ILE A 50 -3.84 0.92 24.55
N ILE A 51 -4.23 1.74 25.54
CA ILE A 51 -3.46 2.94 25.89
C ILE A 51 -2.06 2.60 26.41
N SER A 52 -1.95 1.56 27.24
CA SER A 52 -0.65 1.14 27.78
C SER A 52 0.29 0.70 26.65
N GLU A 53 -0.20 -0.12 25.73
CA GLU A 53 0.58 -0.61 24.60
C GLU A 53 0.94 0.50 23.62
N MET A 54 0.00 1.38 23.31
CA MET A 54 0.23 2.55 22.47
C MET A 54 1.28 3.48 23.07
N HIS A 55 1.24 3.70 24.38
CA HIS A 55 2.26 4.48 25.07
C HIS A 55 3.65 3.82 25.02
N LEU A 56 3.73 2.49 25.21
CA LEU A 56 4.98 1.76 25.12
C LEU A 56 5.57 1.79 23.72
N GLU A 57 4.76 1.65 22.68
CA GLU A 57 5.24 1.66 21.31
C GLU A 57 5.75 3.04 20.90
N VAL A 58 4.97 4.09 21.16
CA VAL A 58 5.36 5.48 20.86
C VAL A 58 6.67 5.84 21.56
N ALA A 59 6.86 5.39 22.81
CA ALA A 59 8.10 5.58 23.56
C ALA A 59 9.27 4.76 22.98
N ARG A 60 9.06 3.48 22.68
CA ARG A 60 10.10 2.57 22.16
C ARG A 60 10.64 3.03 20.81
N HIS A 61 9.75 3.49 19.93
CA HIS A 61 10.11 3.88 18.57
C HIS A 61 10.49 5.36 18.45
N GLY A 62 10.51 6.11 19.56
CA GLY A 62 10.92 7.52 19.54
C GLY A 62 10.00 8.41 18.69
N MET A 63 8.72 8.06 18.59
CA MET A 63 7.71 8.74 17.75
C MET A 63 7.32 10.14 18.25
N THR A 64 8.06 10.70 19.20
CA THR A 64 7.92 12.06 19.72
C THR A 64 9.17 12.91 19.49
N SER A 65 10.22 12.34 18.87
CA SER A 65 11.46 13.02 18.56
C SER A 65 11.31 14.01 17.40
N LYS A 66 12.03 15.15 17.45
CA LYS A 66 11.94 16.21 16.43
C LYS A 66 12.37 15.66 15.06
N GLY A 67 11.44 15.64 14.10
CA GLY A 67 11.69 15.30 12.70
C GLY A 67 11.18 13.93 12.25
N ALA A 68 10.77 13.05 13.17
CA ALA A 68 10.32 11.69 12.84
C ALA A 68 8.95 11.31 13.44
N GLY A 69 8.32 12.19 14.21
CA GLY A 69 7.13 11.87 15.01
C GLY A 69 6.04 12.94 15.00
N SER A 70 4.87 12.61 14.44
CA SER A 70 3.62 13.40 14.52
C SER A 70 2.50 12.62 15.23
N GLU A 71 1.49 13.34 15.72
CA GLU A 71 0.25 12.73 16.25
C GLU A 71 -0.45 11.85 15.21
N GLU A 72 -0.38 12.24 13.93
CA GLU A 72 -0.92 11.49 12.80
C GLU A 72 -0.20 10.15 12.61
N GLN A 73 1.13 10.12 12.74
CA GLN A 73 1.90 8.87 12.68
C GLN A 73 1.57 7.93 13.85
N VAL A 74 1.33 8.48 15.04
CA VAL A 74 0.87 7.69 16.19
C VAL A 74 -0.50 7.05 15.88
N TRP A 75 -1.41 7.78 15.23
CA TRP A 75 -2.69 7.24 14.78
C TRP A 75 -2.53 6.18 13.67
N GLU A 76 -1.64 6.37 12.70
CA GLU A 76 -1.37 5.39 11.63
C GLU A 76 -0.85 4.05 12.16
N THR A 77 -0.27 4.02 13.36
CA THR A 77 0.21 2.78 14.01
C THR A 77 -0.90 1.96 14.66
N SER A 78 -2.17 2.37 14.56
CA SER A 78 -3.33 1.68 15.17
C SER A 78 -3.39 0.18 14.86
N ASN A 79 -3.06 -0.23 13.63
CA ASN A 79 -3.03 -1.65 13.27
C ASN A 79 -1.92 -2.42 13.99
N ALA A 80 -0.73 -1.82 14.13
CA ALA A 80 0.37 -2.41 14.88
C ALA A 80 0.02 -2.53 16.38
N MET A 81 -0.74 -1.58 16.92
CA MET A 81 -1.20 -1.63 18.32
C MET A 81 -2.14 -2.80 18.56
N CYS A 82 -3.08 -3.06 17.65
CA CYS A 82 -3.96 -4.22 17.79
C CYS A 82 -3.21 -5.54 17.65
N LEU A 83 -2.15 -5.61 16.85
CA LEU A 83 -1.27 -6.78 16.79
C LEU A 83 -0.49 -6.97 18.09
N ALA A 84 0.07 -5.90 18.66
CA ALA A 84 0.75 -5.96 19.95
C ALA A 84 -0.21 -6.39 21.07
N LEU A 85 -1.45 -5.89 21.05
CA LEU A 85 -2.51 -6.32 21.96
C LEU A 85 -2.78 -7.82 21.82
N LEU A 86 -2.89 -8.34 20.59
CA LEU A 86 -3.07 -9.77 20.35
C LEU A 86 -1.90 -10.59 20.82
N GLN A 87 -0.66 -10.09 20.75
CA GLN A 87 0.53 -10.79 21.20
C GLN A 87 0.65 -10.84 22.72
N LYS A 88 0.14 -9.83 23.43
CA LYS A 88 0.33 -9.68 24.89
C LYS A 88 -0.90 -9.96 25.72
N TYR A 89 -2.08 -10.02 25.13
CA TYR A 89 -3.33 -10.21 25.86
C TYR A 89 -4.14 -11.36 25.27
N ARG A 90 -4.82 -12.07 26.15
CA ARG A 90 -5.72 -13.17 25.84
C ARG A 90 -7.14 -12.79 26.25
N LEU A 91 -8.05 -12.91 25.30
CA LEU A 91 -9.48 -12.77 25.55
C LEU A 91 -10.06 -14.12 25.97
N SER A 92 -10.65 -14.20 27.15
CA SER A 92 -11.52 -15.31 27.54
C SER A 92 -12.98 -14.91 27.30
N LEU A 93 -13.71 -15.76 26.56
CA LEU A 93 -15.14 -15.59 26.28
C LEU A 93 -16.03 -16.52 27.12
N ASP A 94 -15.44 -17.21 28.10
CA ASP A 94 -16.15 -18.08 29.05
C ASP A 94 -17.08 -17.26 29.99
N ASP A 95 -17.72 -17.90 30.96
CA ASP A 95 -18.84 -17.35 31.76
C ASP A 95 -18.66 -15.91 32.26
N THR A 96 -17.43 -15.51 32.59
CA THR A 96 -17.08 -14.10 32.83
C THR A 96 -16.00 -13.68 31.83
N PRO A 97 -16.30 -12.75 30.90
CA PRO A 97 -15.31 -12.32 29.93
C PRO A 97 -14.16 -11.59 30.64
N SER A 98 -12.94 -12.00 30.34
CA SER A 98 -11.71 -11.43 30.90
C SER A 98 -10.72 -11.12 29.78
N LEU A 99 -9.90 -10.10 30.03
CA LEU A 99 -8.76 -9.75 29.20
C LEU A 99 -7.51 -9.89 30.06
N ASP A 100 -6.81 -11.01 29.89
CA ASP A 100 -5.68 -11.39 30.74
C ASP A 100 -4.37 -11.15 29.99
N GLN A 101 -3.36 -10.65 30.68
CA GLN A 101 -2.04 -10.46 30.09
C GLN A 101 -1.31 -11.80 30.00
N LYS A 102 -0.65 -12.07 28.87
CA LYS A 102 0.13 -13.29 28.63
C LYS A 102 1.51 -13.17 29.25
N ASP A 103 2.04 -14.31 29.70
CA ASP A 103 3.40 -14.44 30.18
C ASP A 103 4.28 -15.06 29.08
N GLY A 104 5.12 -14.28 28.39
CA GLY A 104 6.11 -14.78 27.42
C GLY A 104 5.52 -15.46 26.17
N ASP A 105 6.23 -16.45 25.60
CA ASP A 105 5.87 -17.21 24.38
C ASP A 105 4.70 -18.20 24.62
N ASP A 106 3.60 -17.72 25.21
CA ASP A 106 2.45 -18.51 25.65
C ASP A 106 1.50 -18.91 24.51
N ASP A 107 1.61 -18.32 23.32
CA ASP A 107 0.65 -18.56 22.24
C ASP A 107 0.72 -19.97 21.64
N GLU A 108 1.93 -20.51 21.47
CA GLU A 108 2.11 -21.87 20.96
C GLU A 108 1.67 -22.91 22.00
N LEU A 109 1.99 -22.67 23.28
CA LEU A 109 1.55 -23.49 24.41
C LEU A 109 0.03 -23.42 24.63
N ALA A 110 -0.57 -22.24 24.54
CA ALA A 110 -2.01 -22.04 24.66
C ALA A 110 -2.76 -22.68 23.49
N MET A 111 -2.24 -22.55 22.27
CA MET A 111 -2.82 -23.19 21.09
C MET A 111 -2.71 -24.72 21.18
N ALA A 112 -1.57 -25.24 21.64
CA ALA A 112 -1.37 -26.68 21.88
C ALA A 112 -2.35 -27.21 22.95
N ARG A 113 -2.48 -26.53 24.09
CA ARG A 113 -3.46 -26.90 25.14
C ARG A 113 -4.90 -26.82 24.66
N SER A 114 -5.24 -25.81 23.86
CA SER A 114 -6.56 -25.69 23.24
C SER A 114 -6.81 -26.77 22.20
N ALA A 115 -5.79 -27.21 21.46
CA ALA A 115 -5.89 -28.34 20.52
C ALA A 115 -6.06 -29.68 21.27
N GLU A 116 -5.30 -29.90 22.35
CA GLU A 116 -5.44 -31.08 23.24
C GLU A 116 -6.84 -31.16 23.87
N ALA A 117 -7.43 -30.01 24.20
CA ALA A 117 -8.79 -29.92 24.75
C ALA A 117 -9.90 -29.91 23.67
N GLY A 118 -9.56 -29.98 22.38
CA GLY A 118 -10.52 -29.91 21.27
C GLY A 118 -11.21 -28.55 21.07
N LYS A 119 -10.64 -27.47 21.64
CA LYS A 119 -11.18 -26.09 21.64
C LYS A 119 -10.36 -25.12 20.76
N GLN A 120 -9.63 -25.62 19.78
CA GLN A 120 -8.78 -24.77 18.91
C GLN A 120 -9.59 -23.70 18.17
N HIS A 121 -10.81 -24.02 17.74
CA HIS A 121 -11.70 -23.07 17.07
C HIS A 121 -12.10 -21.91 17.99
N ASP A 122 -12.39 -22.18 19.26
CA ASP A 122 -12.80 -21.16 20.23
C ASP A 122 -11.65 -20.21 20.56
N PHE A 123 -10.42 -20.74 20.62
CA PHE A 123 -9.20 -19.93 20.79
C PHE A 123 -9.00 -18.96 19.61
N MET A 124 -9.05 -19.47 18.38
CA MET A 124 -8.95 -18.63 17.18
C MET A 124 -10.08 -17.60 17.09
N ARG A 125 -11.30 -17.99 17.48
CA ARG A 125 -12.45 -17.09 17.51
C ARG A 125 -12.24 -15.96 18.52
N ALA A 126 -11.73 -16.25 19.72
CA ALA A 126 -11.43 -15.25 20.73
C ALA A 126 -10.36 -14.25 20.27
N MET A 127 -9.31 -14.71 19.57
CA MET A 127 -8.32 -13.82 18.96
C MET A 127 -8.94 -12.88 17.92
N LEU A 128 -9.79 -13.42 17.03
CA LEU A 128 -10.49 -12.60 16.02
C LEU A 128 -11.41 -11.56 16.67
N VAL A 129 -12.14 -11.96 17.73
CA VAL A 129 -13.02 -11.05 18.49
C VAL A 129 -12.20 -9.94 19.15
N LEU A 130 -11.04 -10.26 19.74
CA LEU A 130 -10.14 -9.27 20.34
C LEU A 130 -9.58 -8.30 19.30
N LYS A 131 -9.15 -8.81 18.13
CA LYS A 131 -8.66 -7.99 17.01
C LYS A 131 -9.71 -6.98 16.56
N MET A 132 -10.92 -7.47 16.25
CA MET A 132 -12.02 -6.63 15.81
C MET A 132 -12.44 -5.63 16.89
N GLY A 133 -12.48 -6.06 18.15
CA GLY A 133 -12.76 -5.18 19.27
C GLY A 133 -11.74 -4.04 19.38
N CYS A 134 -10.45 -4.34 19.24
CA CYS A 134 -9.39 -3.33 19.27
C CYS A 134 -9.52 -2.34 18.11
N GLN A 135 -9.74 -2.83 16.88
CA GLN A 135 -9.93 -1.97 15.70
C GLN A 135 -11.14 -1.06 15.88
N GLN A 136 -12.28 -1.61 16.29
CA GLN A 136 -13.49 -0.82 16.56
C GLN A 136 -13.23 0.24 17.64
N TRP A 137 -12.54 -0.13 18.72
CA TRP A 137 -12.22 0.80 19.81
C TRP A 137 -11.32 1.94 19.33
N LEU A 138 -10.29 1.64 18.53
CA LEU A 138 -9.39 2.65 17.96
C LEU A 138 -10.11 3.53 16.93
N GLU A 139 -11.03 3.00 16.13
CA GLU A 139 -11.86 3.83 15.26
C GLU A 139 -12.74 4.81 16.07
N ASP A 140 -13.27 4.38 17.21
CA ASP A 140 -14.17 5.18 18.02
C ASP A 140 -13.43 6.21 18.90
N HIS A 141 -12.20 5.91 19.34
CA HIS A 141 -11.46 6.71 20.32
C HIS A 141 -10.06 7.16 19.90
N GLY A 142 -9.49 6.58 18.86
CA GLY A 142 -8.05 6.65 18.70
C GLY A 142 -7.55 8.04 18.25
N GLY A 143 -8.41 8.91 17.69
CA GLY A 143 -8.05 10.30 17.39
C GLY A 143 -7.81 11.12 18.66
N ASP A 144 -8.67 10.96 19.68
CA ASP A 144 -8.44 11.55 21.00
C ASP A 144 -7.27 10.86 21.74
N THR A 145 -7.07 9.58 21.44
CA THR A 145 -6.04 8.75 22.07
C THR A 145 -4.64 9.07 21.55
N SER A 146 -4.47 9.23 20.24
CA SER A 146 -3.16 9.48 19.62
C SER A 146 -2.56 10.79 20.11
N GLY A 147 -3.36 11.86 20.16
CA GLY A 147 -2.94 13.15 20.71
C GLY A 147 -2.59 13.07 22.20
N PHE A 148 -3.41 12.35 22.98
CA PHE A 148 -3.13 12.14 24.39
C PHE A 148 -1.82 11.36 24.63
N VAL A 149 -1.64 10.23 23.95
CA VAL A 149 -0.46 9.37 24.09
C VAL A 149 0.80 10.08 23.60
N TYR A 150 0.73 10.74 22.44
CA TYR A 150 1.85 11.52 21.90
C TYR A 150 2.32 12.56 22.92
N LYS A 151 1.39 13.30 23.52
CA LYS A 151 1.70 14.30 24.54
C LYS A 151 2.26 13.67 25.81
N SER A 152 1.65 12.60 26.31
CA SER A 152 2.11 11.88 27.52
C SER A 152 3.57 11.42 27.38
N VAL A 153 3.91 10.80 26.26
CA VAL A 153 5.27 10.31 25.98
C VAL A 153 6.24 11.46 25.76
N LYS A 154 5.85 12.49 25.00
CA LYS A 154 6.70 13.65 24.70
C LYS A 154 7.06 14.45 25.95
N ASP A 155 6.09 14.64 26.83
CA ASP A 155 6.28 15.38 28.08
C ASP A 155 6.95 14.51 29.16
N GLY A 156 7.09 13.20 28.93
CA GLY A 156 7.63 12.24 29.90
C GLY A 156 6.86 12.22 31.21
N SER A 157 5.59 12.61 31.18
CA SER A 157 4.84 12.99 32.37
C SER A 157 4.27 11.79 33.13
N GLN A 158 4.15 10.62 32.48
CA GLN A 158 3.50 9.43 33.04
C GLN A 158 4.14 8.12 32.59
N SER A 159 3.96 7.08 33.40
CA SER A 159 4.18 5.69 32.97
C SER A 159 3.02 5.23 32.09
N ALA A 160 3.23 4.19 31.27
CA ALA A 160 2.18 3.62 30.41
C ALA A 160 0.89 3.27 31.19
N ALA A 161 1.02 2.67 32.37
CA ALA A 161 -0.11 2.36 33.24
C ALA A 161 -0.78 3.62 33.82
N GLY A 162 0.00 4.67 34.12
CA GLY A 162 -0.52 5.96 34.56
C GLY A 162 -1.33 6.67 33.48
N ALA A 163 -0.79 6.71 32.25
CA ALA A 163 -1.45 7.25 31.07
C ALA A 163 -2.75 6.52 30.74
N ALA A 164 -2.73 5.19 30.80
CA ALA A 164 -3.92 4.36 30.65
C ALA A 164 -4.99 4.67 31.70
N LEU A 165 -4.62 4.80 32.97
CA LEU A 165 -5.57 5.13 34.01
C LEU A 165 -6.16 6.53 33.82
N GLU A 166 -5.34 7.54 33.54
CA GLU A 166 -5.82 8.90 33.32
C GLU A 166 -6.78 8.96 32.15
N PHE A 167 -6.38 8.44 30.98
CA PHE A 167 -7.21 8.51 29.78
C PHE A 167 -8.53 7.77 30.00
N CYS A 168 -8.48 6.52 30.47
CA CYS A 168 -9.69 5.71 30.60
C CYS A 168 -10.66 6.23 31.68
N THR A 169 -10.14 6.90 32.72
CA THR A 169 -10.99 7.58 33.71
C THR A 169 -11.53 8.91 33.19
N ARG A 170 -10.71 9.71 32.51
CA ARG A 170 -11.10 11.00 31.92
C ARG A 170 -12.13 10.83 30.82
N SER A 171 -11.95 9.82 29.99
CA SER A 171 -12.88 9.39 28.94
C SER A 171 -14.08 8.62 29.50
N GLN A 172 -14.16 8.42 30.82
CA GLN A 172 -15.26 7.76 31.54
C GLN A 172 -15.52 6.30 31.14
N LEU A 173 -14.63 5.69 30.35
CA LEU A 173 -14.67 4.28 29.95
C LEU A 173 -14.55 3.34 31.16
N CYS A 174 -13.97 3.82 32.26
CA CYS A 174 -13.86 3.11 33.53
C CYS A 174 -14.82 3.59 34.64
N GLY A 175 -15.92 4.28 34.33
CA GLY A 175 -16.88 4.79 35.34
C GLY A 175 -18.32 4.99 34.87
N LYS A 176 -19.29 4.35 35.54
CA LYS A 176 -20.72 4.34 35.13
C LYS A 176 -21.49 5.56 35.64
N SER A 177 -21.92 6.44 34.72
CA SER A 177 -23.07 7.34 34.95
C SER A 177 -24.28 6.85 34.16
N LYS A 178 -25.33 6.38 34.86
CA LYS A 178 -26.57 5.86 34.26
C LYS A 178 -27.31 6.90 33.40
N ASP A 179 -27.21 8.18 33.75
CA ASP A 179 -27.93 9.25 33.06
C ASP A 179 -27.30 9.65 31.73
N ARG A 180 -25.99 9.39 31.55
CA ARG A 180 -25.28 9.73 30.31
C ARG A 180 -25.16 8.58 29.33
N LYS A 181 -25.28 7.32 29.78
CA LYS A 181 -25.43 6.13 28.90
C LYS A 181 -26.55 6.34 27.87
N LYS A 182 -27.66 6.96 28.28
CA LYS A 182 -28.80 7.28 27.41
C LYS A 182 -28.47 8.38 26.37
N LYS A 183 -27.57 9.30 26.70
CA LYS A 183 -27.09 10.38 25.82
C LYS A 183 -26.01 9.88 24.85
N GLU A 184 -25.19 8.92 25.27
CA GLU A 184 -24.23 8.22 24.42
C GLU A 184 -24.92 7.25 23.47
N GLU A 185 -25.89 6.45 23.92
CA GLU A 185 -26.72 5.61 23.03
C GLU A 185 -27.45 6.46 21.97
N ALA A 186 -27.84 7.69 22.31
CA ALA A 186 -28.43 8.63 21.35
C ALA A 186 -27.41 9.15 20.32
N LYS A 187 -26.19 9.51 20.77
CA LYS A 187 -25.09 9.93 19.87
C LYS A 187 -24.55 8.78 19.01
N GLU A 188 -24.44 7.57 19.56
CA GLU A 188 -24.07 6.34 18.87
C GLU A 188 -25.11 6.06 17.78
N LYS A 189 -26.41 6.13 18.10
CA LYS A 189 -27.49 5.97 17.10
C LYS A 189 -27.48 7.05 16.02
N GLU A 190 -27.07 8.27 16.34
CA GLU A 190 -26.92 9.35 15.36
C GLU A 190 -25.70 9.14 14.45
N ARG A 191 -24.57 8.72 15.01
CA ARG A 191 -23.36 8.35 14.27
C ARG A 191 -23.59 7.14 13.36
N LEU A 192 -24.27 6.10 13.84
CA LEU A 192 -24.65 4.94 13.03
C LEU A 192 -25.58 5.35 11.87
N LYS A 193 -26.50 6.30 12.09
CA LYS A 193 -27.30 6.88 11.00
C LYS A 193 -26.46 7.68 10.00
N GLN A 194 -25.43 8.39 10.46
CA GLN A 194 -24.49 9.09 9.56
C GLN A 194 -23.63 8.10 8.77
N ARG A 195 -23.13 7.03 9.40
CA ARG A 195 -22.41 5.92 8.72
C ARG A 195 -23.29 5.26 7.68
N ALA A 196 -24.52 4.89 8.05
CA ALA A 196 -25.48 4.31 7.12
C ALA A 196 -25.81 5.26 5.95
N LYS A 197 -25.84 6.59 6.19
CA LYS A 197 -26.01 7.58 5.11
C LYS A 197 -24.80 7.66 4.19
N MET A 198 -23.58 7.75 4.75
CA MET A 198 -22.35 7.81 3.95
C MET A 198 -22.13 6.51 3.17
N ALA A 199 -22.29 5.35 3.79
CA ALA A 199 -22.21 4.06 3.10
C ALA A 199 -23.29 3.92 2.02
N GLN A 200 -24.50 4.47 2.25
CA GLN A 200 -25.54 4.50 1.23
C GLN A 200 -25.25 5.53 0.12
N GLU A 201 -24.52 6.61 0.40
CA GLU A 201 -24.04 7.57 -0.59
C GLU A 201 -22.88 6.98 -1.41
N GLU A 202 -21.89 6.35 -0.78
CA GLU A 202 -20.80 5.61 -1.44
C GLU A 202 -21.36 4.47 -2.28
N ALA A 203 -22.29 3.65 -1.75
CA ALA A 203 -22.92 2.60 -2.54
C ALA A 203 -23.77 3.15 -3.69
N LYS A 204 -24.37 4.34 -3.54
CA LYS A 204 -25.06 5.03 -4.64
C LYS A 204 -24.06 5.58 -5.66
N GLU A 205 -22.91 6.07 -5.23
CA GLU A 205 -21.84 6.56 -6.09
C GLU A 205 -21.19 5.40 -6.85
N GLU A 206 -20.87 4.31 -6.18
CA GLU A 206 -20.40 3.06 -6.78
C GLU A 206 -21.45 2.48 -7.73
N ALA A 207 -22.73 2.45 -7.35
CA ALA A 207 -23.80 2.01 -8.25
C ALA A 207 -23.99 2.97 -9.45
N LYS A 208 -23.72 4.27 -9.30
CA LYS A 208 -23.67 5.21 -10.43
C LYS A 208 -22.46 4.91 -11.30
N ARG A 209 -21.27 4.69 -10.73
CA ARG A 209 -20.06 4.30 -11.48
C ARG A 209 -20.25 2.97 -12.21
N MET A 210 -20.91 1.99 -11.60
CA MET A 210 -21.29 0.73 -12.24
C MET A 210 -22.35 0.92 -13.33
N LYS A 211 -23.30 1.85 -13.17
CA LYS A 211 -24.29 2.16 -14.21
C LYS A 211 -23.73 2.99 -15.37
N GLU A 212 -22.74 3.82 -15.08
CA GLU A 212 -21.99 4.62 -16.05
C GLU A 212 -20.87 3.82 -16.71
N ASP A 213 -20.50 2.66 -16.15
CA ASP A 213 -19.58 1.72 -16.78
C ASP A 213 -20.27 1.04 -17.97
N PRO A 214 -19.88 1.38 -19.22
CA PRO A 214 -20.45 0.79 -20.42
C PRO A 214 -20.24 -0.74 -20.47
N LEU A 215 -19.30 -1.28 -19.69
CA LEU A 215 -18.97 -2.71 -19.66
C LEU A 215 -19.80 -3.51 -18.65
N SER A 216 -20.55 -2.84 -17.75
CA SER A 216 -21.42 -3.53 -16.77
C SER A 216 -22.54 -4.34 -17.44
N SER A 217 -22.99 -3.87 -18.61
CA SER A 217 -24.03 -4.45 -19.45
C SER A 217 -23.58 -5.68 -20.26
N LEU A 218 -22.29 -6.00 -20.27
CA LEU A 218 -21.76 -7.12 -21.04
C LEU A 218 -22.05 -8.48 -20.36
N PRO A 219 -22.29 -9.54 -21.14
CA PRO A 219 -22.36 -10.91 -20.62
C PRO A 219 -21.08 -11.29 -19.88
N GLU A 220 -21.19 -12.13 -18.83
CA GLU A 220 -20.03 -12.55 -18.02
C GLU A 220 -18.89 -13.15 -18.86
N ASP A 221 -19.22 -13.97 -19.86
CA ASP A 221 -18.23 -14.55 -20.78
C ASP A 221 -17.45 -13.48 -21.57
N SER A 222 -18.10 -12.37 -21.90
CA SER A 222 -17.44 -11.23 -22.57
C SER A 222 -16.55 -10.46 -21.60
N LYS A 223 -16.92 -10.37 -20.32
CA LYS A 223 -16.11 -9.73 -19.27
C LYS A 223 -14.82 -10.50 -19.03
N PHE A 224 -14.89 -11.83 -18.90
CA PHE A 224 -13.70 -12.67 -18.80
C PHE A 224 -12.81 -12.61 -20.04
N GLY A 225 -13.42 -12.58 -21.24
CA GLY A 225 -12.68 -12.39 -22.49
C GLY A 225 -11.91 -11.06 -22.52
N ILE A 226 -12.56 -9.96 -22.14
CA ILE A 226 -11.94 -8.63 -22.10
C ILE A 226 -10.88 -8.55 -21.01
N GLN A 227 -11.14 -9.09 -19.81
CA GLN A 227 -10.16 -9.15 -18.73
C GLN A 227 -8.87 -9.85 -19.20
N ARG A 228 -9.00 -11.01 -19.85
CA ARG A 228 -7.84 -11.74 -20.39
C ARG A 228 -7.11 -10.95 -21.48
N MET A 229 -7.82 -10.20 -22.31
CA MET A 229 -7.19 -9.33 -23.30
C MET A 229 -6.42 -8.17 -22.64
N LEU A 230 -6.95 -7.58 -21.57
CA LEU A 230 -6.28 -6.51 -20.83
C LEU A 230 -5.04 -7.01 -20.09
N GLU A 231 -5.13 -8.18 -19.45
CA GLU A 231 -3.97 -8.85 -18.83
C GLU A 231 -2.89 -9.14 -19.88
N MET A 232 -3.29 -9.65 -21.05
CA MET A 232 -2.36 -9.89 -22.15
C MET A 232 -1.75 -8.59 -22.69
N ALA A 233 -2.52 -7.50 -22.79
CA ALA A 233 -1.98 -6.21 -23.24
C ALA A 233 -0.99 -5.61 -22.24
N ARG A 234 -1.16 -5.88 -20.94
CA ARG A 234 -0.24 -5.49 -19.87
C ARG A 234 1.03 -6.31 -19.87
N ASP A 235 0.90 -7.63 -19.95
CA ASP A 235 2.01 -8.56 -19.74
C ASP A 235 2.78 -8.86 -21.04
N ASP A 236 2.08 -8.88 -22.19
CA ASP A 236 2.63 -9.08 -23.54
C ASP A 236 2.04 -8.08 -24.56
N PRO A 237 2.45 -6.80 -24.51
CA PRO A 237 1.97 -5.79 -25.44
C PRO A 237 2.34 -6.10 -26.90
N PHE A 238 3.32 -6.98 -27.15
CA PHE A 238 3.67 -7.41 -28.51
C PHE A 238 2.54 -8.18 -29.19
N HIS A 239 1.61 -8.78 -28.44
CA HIS A 239 0.50 -9.51 -29.04
C HIS A 239 -0.35 -8.62 -29.96
N TYR A 240 -0.56 -7.36 -29.57
CA TYR A 240 -1.47 -6.41 -30.22
C TYR A 240 -0.80 -5.49 -31.24
N MET A 241 0.50 -5.66 -31.48
CA MET A 241 1.23 -4.87 -32.46
C MET A 241 1.19 -5.50 -33.85
N ASP A 242 1.38 -4.69 -34.88
CA ASP A 242 1.69 -5.17 -36.21
C ASP A 242 3.08 -5.81 -36.26
N ASP A 243 3.26 -6.79 -37.16
CA ASP A 243 4.51 -7.55 -37.26
C ASP A 243 5.72 -6.65 -37.59
N GLU A 244 5.51 -5.56 -38.35
CA GLU A 244 6.58 -4.62 -38.65
C GLU A 244 7.04 -3.88 -37.40
N ALA A 245 6.11 -3.39 -36.57
CA ALA A 245 6.44 -2.75 -35.30
C ALA A 245 7.09 -3.73 -34.31
N LYS A 246 6.64 -4.99 -34.24
CA LYS A 246 7.32 -6.03 -33.44
C LYS A 246 8.77 -6.20 -33.87
N LEU A 247 9.04 -6.29 -35.17
CA LEU A 247 10.40 -6.42 -35.71
C LEU A 247 11.25 -5.18 -35.40
N ARG A 248 10.68 -3.98 -35.51
CA ARG A 248 11.38 -2.74 -35.12
C ARG A 248 11.78 -2.74 -33.66
N VAL A 249 10.87 -3.16 -32.78
CA VAL A 249 11.12 -3.18 -31.33
C VAL A 249 12.12 -4.27 -30.95
N GLN A 250 12.02 -5.48 -31.53
CA GLN A 250 13.01 -6.55 -31.31
C GLN A 250 14.41 -6.14 -31.77
N LYS A 251 14.50 -5.47 -32.92
CA LYS A 251 15.76 -4.92 -33.42
C LYS A 251 16.30 -3.84 -32.48
N ALA A 252 15.45 -2.90 -32.08
CA ALA A 252 15.81 -1.84 -31.15
C ALA A 252 16.29 -2.40 -29.80
N ARG A 253 15.65 -3.45 -29.28
CA ARG A 253 16.07 -4.14 -28.04
C ARG A 253 17.50 -4.64 -28.12
N THR A 254 17.93 -5.13 -29.27
CA THR A 254 19.31 -5.60 -29.49
C THR A 254 20.28 -4.44 -29.64
N ASP A 255 19.91 -3.44 -30.43
CA ASP A 255 20.76 -2.29 -30.75
C ASP A 255 20.98 -1.35 -29.54
N LEU A 256 19.98 -1.22 -28.67
CA LEU A 256 19.96 -0.25 -27.58
C LEU A 256 20.52 -0.79 -26.25
N ARG A 257 20.82 -2.10 -26.13
CA ARG A 257 21.23 -2.74 -24.86
C ARG A 257 22.29 -1.94 -24.11
N CYS A 258 23.42 -1.67 -24.75
CA CYS A 258 24.53 -0.94 -24.15
C CYS A 258 24.16 0.50 -23.77
N GLY A 259 23.40 1.18 -24.63
CA GLY A 259 22.98 2.57 -24.39
C GLY A 259 22.03 2.69 -23.21
N VAL A 260 21.05 1.78 -23.12
CA VAL A 260 20.08 1.73 -22.02
C VAL A 260 20.74 1.30 -20.72
N CYS A 261 21.57 0.24 -20.74
CA CYS A 261 22.30 -0.22 -19.56
C CYS A 261 23.16 0.89 -18.94
N ARG A 262 23.96 1.59 -19.76
CA ARG A 262 24.73 2.75 -19.30
C ARG A 262 23.83 3.84 -18.75
N ARG A 263 22.69 4.13 -19.40
CA ARG A 263 21.81 5.21 -18.96
C ARG A 263 21.14 4.89 -17.63
N VAL A 264 20.66 3.67 -17.43
CA VAL A 264 20.09 3.18 -16.17
C VAL A 264 21.06 3.39 -15.00
N LEU A 265 22.34 3.03 -15.19
CA LEU A 265 23.38 3.24 -14.17
C LEU A 265 23.67 4.73 -13.93
N GLN A 266 23.67 5.55 -14.99
CA GLN A 266 23.84 7.00 -14.87
C GLN A 266 22.68 7.66 -14.12
N GLU A 267 21.43 7.31 -14.44
CA GLU A 267 20.25 7.83 -13.75
C GLU A 267 20.24 7.41 -12.28
N SER A 268 20.63 6.16 -11.98
CA SER A 268 20.74 5.67 -10.61
C SER A 268 21.79 6.44 -9.81
N PHE A 269 22.96 6.66 -10.43
CA PHE A 269 24.01 7.48 -9.86
C PHE A 269 23.56 8.93 -9.63
N ASP A 270 22.91 9.56 -10.61
CA ASP A 270 22.45 10.95 -10.52
C ASP A 270 21.46 11.13 -9.34
N VAL A 271 20.57 10.15 -9.12
CA VAL A 271 19.63 10.15 -7.99
C VAL A 271 20.35 9.99 -6.66
N VAL A 272 21.25 9.01 -6.53
CA VAL A 272 21.89 8.69 -5.24
C VAL A 272 23.00 9.68 -4.88
N SER A 273 23.75 10.17 -5.86
CA SER A 273 24.84 11.15 -5.66
C SER A 273 24.35 12.52 -5.18
N SER A 274 23.06 12.83 -5.37
CA SER A 274 22.43 14.03 -4.81
C SER A 274 22.34 14.01 -3.28
N LYS A 275 22.40 12.82 -2.66
CA LYS A 275 22.41 12.64 -1.19
C LYS A 275 23.83 12.82 -0.63
N PRO A 276 23.99 13.29 0.63
CA PRO A 276 25.30 13.32 1.30
C PRO A 276 25.95 11.93 1.34
N ARG A 277 27.28 11.83 1.16
CA ARG A 277 28.01 10.55 1.15
C ARG A 277 27.74 9.66 2.36
N SER A 278 27.52 10.24 3.54
CA SER A 278 27.22 9.51 4.77
C SER A 278 25.85 8.80 4.77
N MET A 279 24.97 9.18 3.84
CA MET A 279 23.63 8.60 3.64
C MET A 279 23.54 7.76 2.36
N GLN A 280 24.66 7.57 1.65
CA GLN A 280 24.69 6.73 0.46
C GLN A 280 24.94 5.29 0.89
N SER A 281 23.96 4.41 0.64
CA SER A 281 24.09 2.98 0.84
C SER A 281 23.85 2.22 -0.47
N GLU A 282 24.35 1.00 -0.56
CA GLU A 282 24.01 0.09 -1.67
C GLU A 282 22.50 -0.12 -1.78
N HIS A 283 21.80 -0.22 -0.64
CA HIS A 283 20.36 -0.37 -0.58
C HIS A 283 19.61 0.79 -1.24
N ASP A 284 20.11 2.04 -1.12
CA ASP A 284 19.52 3.18 -1.82
C ASP A 284 19.63 3.03 -3.35
N ILE A 285 20.73 2.47 -3.85
CA ILE A 285 20.93 2.23 -5.28
C ILE A 285 20.00 1.12 -5.74
N LEU A 286 19.91 0.02 -4.98
CA LEU A 286 19.01 -1.10 -5.27
C LEU A 286 17.55 -0.65 -5.37
N ALA A 287 17.06 0.11 -4.38
CA ALA A 287 15.68 0.61 -4.38
C ALA A 287 15.37 1.52 -5.58
N VAL A 288 16.36 2.27 -6.07
CA VAL A 288 16.24 3.09 -7.29
C VAL A 288 16.23 2.22 -8.53
N LEU A 289 17.11 1.22 -8.62
CA LEU A 289 17.22 0.30 -9.74
C LEU A 289 15.95 -0.55 -9.92
N GLU A 290 15.37 -1.07 -8.84
CA GLU A 290 14.13 -1.88 -8.86
C GLU A 290 12.97 -1.17 -9.57
N ARG A 291 12.94 0.16 -9.54
CA ARG A 291 11.89 0.98 -10.16
C ARG A 291 12.33 1.68 -11.44
N MET A 292 13.59 1.51 -11.87
CA MET A 292 14.18 2.29 -12.96
C MET A 292 13.57 1.98 -14.34
N CYS A 293 12.91 0.82 -14.50
CA CYS A 293 12.23 0.45 -15.73
C CYS A 293 10.72 0.73 -15.71
N GLU A 294 10.22 1.45 -14.70
CA GLU A 294 8.79 1.76 -14.55
C GLU A 294 8.59 3.26 -14.24
N GLY A 295 7.55 3.86 -14.83
CA GLY A 295 7.19 5.27 -14.63
C GLY A 295 6.08 5.51 -13.62
N GLY A 296 5.65 4.46 -12.90
CA GLY A 296 4.50 4.49 -12.00
C GLY A 296 3.16 4.13 -12.67
N PRO A 297 2.07 4.13 -11.89
CA PRO A 297 0.75 3.74 -12.38
C PRO A 297 0.20 4.75 -13.39
N ASP A 298 -0.46 4.25 -14.43
CA ASP A 298 -1.19 5.10 -15.37
C ASP A 298 -2.60 5.37 -14.83
N LEU A 299 -2.86 6.61 -14.39
CA LEU A 299 -4.17 7.00 -13.86
C LEU A 299 -5.13 7.54 -14.94
N SER A 300 -4.72 7.61 -16.22
CA SER A 300 -5.62 8.06 -17.30
C SER A 300 -6.67 7.02 -17.69
N ILE A 301 -6.37 5.76 -17.42
CA ILE A 301 -7.24 4.64 -17.73
C ILE A 301 -7.68 4.05 -16.39
N PRO A 302 -8.99 3.96 -16.10
CA PRO A 302 -9.44 3.32 -14.88
C PRO A 302 -9.13 1.81 -14.94
N SER A 303 -8.87 1.21 -13.78
CA SER A 303 -8.78 -0.26 -13.69
C SER A 303 -10.10 -0.89 -14.11
N TYR A 304 -10.05 -1.75 -15.12
CA TYR A 304 -11.20 -2.50 -15.61
C TYR A 304 -11.06 -3.96 -15.19
N PHE A 305 -12.13 -4.54 -14.61
CA PHE A 305 -12.15 -5.94 -14.15
C PHE A 305 -11.01 -6.31 -13.17
N GLY A 306 -10.50 -5.33 -12.42
CA GLY A 306 -9.36 -5.53 -11.50
C GLY A 306 -8.00 -5.63 -12.19
N VAL A 307 -7.93 -5.31 -13.48
CA VAL A 307 -6.68 -5.25 -14.26
C VAL A 307 -6.26 -3.79 -14.35
N ASP A 308 -5.16 -3.47 -13.67
CA ASP A 308 -4.52 -2.17 -13.79
C ASP A 308 -3.95 -1.97 -15.20
N PRO A 309 -4.01 -0.73 -15.73
CA PRO A 309 -3.38 -0.42 -17.00
C PRO A 309 -1.86 -0.63 -16.93
N PRO A 310 -1.19 -0.81 -18.09
CA PRO A 310 0.26 -0.88 -18.14
C PRO A 310 0.89 0.35 -17.47
N PRO A 311 2.00 0.18 -16.72
CA PRO A 311 2.66 1.30 -16.09
C PRO A 311 3.20 2.27 -17.14
N LEU A 312 3.31 3.54 -16.75
CA LEU A 312 3.92 4.57 -17.59
C LEU A 312 5.38 4.20 -17.91
N PRO A 313 5.93 4.69 -19.04
CA PRO A 313 7.33 4.47 -19.36
C PRO A 313 8.25 5.13 -18.33
N PRO A 314 9.49 4.63 -18.16
CA PRO A 314 10.43 5.16 -17.17
C PRO A 314 10.62 6.68 -17.23
N ASP A 315 10.88 7.33 -16.09
CA ASP A 315 11.09 8.79 -16.01
C ASP A 315 12.23 9.30 -16.90
N TRP A 316 13.23 8.47 -17.15
CA TRP A 316 14.37 8.84 -17.97
C TRP A 316 14.05 8.84 -19.48
N THR A 317 12.97 8.19 -19.94
CA THR A 317 12.57 8.22 -21.36
C THR A 317 12.01 9.59 -21.77
N ASP A 318 11.69 10.47 -20.83
CA ASP A 318 11.36 11.87 -21.14
C ASP A 318 12.58 12.68 -21.59
N ARG A 319 13.78 12.18 -21.26
CA ARG A 319 15.06 12.82 -21.59
C ARG A 319 15.72 12.17 -22.80
N TRP A 320 15.42 10.91 -23.07
CA TRP A 320 16.08 10.09 -24.09
C TRP A 320 15.09 9.38 -25.00
N ARG A 321 15.47 9.21 -26.26
CA ARG A 321 14.71 8.46 -27.26
C ARG A 321 15.62 7.57 -28.10
N PRO A 322 15.09 6.46 -28.64
CA PRO A 322 15.76 5.75 -29.69
C PRO A 322 15.72 6.57 -30.99
N LYS A 323 16.84 6.58 -31.72
CA LYS A 323 16.93 7.20 -33.03
C LYS A 323 17.57 6.22 -33.99
N LEU A 324 16.95 6.02 -35.14
CA LEU A 324 17.52 5.20 -36.20
C LEU A 324 18.61 6.00 -36.93
N ASP A 325 19.84 5.48 -36.92
CA ASP A 325 20.97 6.06 -37.63
C ASP A 325 20.96 5.67 -39.12
N LYS A 326 21.80 6.32 -39.93
CA LYS A 326 21.91 6.04 -41.37
C LYS A 326 22.31 4.59 -41.69
N ALA A 327 22.99 3.92 -40.77
CA ALA A 327 23.36 2.52 -40.87
C ALA A 327 22.20 1.55 -40.53
N GLY A 328 21.01 2.09 -40.22
CA GLY A 328 19.85 1.30 -39.82
C GLY A 328 19.98 0.69 -38.42
N ARG A 329 20.84 1.25 -37.55
CA ARG A 329 21.00 0.84 -36.15
C ARG A 329 20.30 1.85 -35.24
N TYR A 330 19.61 1.38 -34.21
CA TYR A 330 19.08 2.30 -33.19
C TYR A 330 20.17 2.76 -32.23
N SER A 331 20.24 4.07 -31.97
CA SER A 331 21.08 4.66 -30.93
C SER A 331 20.27 5.51 -29.97
N LEU A 332 20.67 5.51 -28.69
CA LEU A 332 20.02 6.33 -27.68
C LEU A 332 20.47 7.79 -27.82
N ARG A 333 19.51 8.71 -27.98
CA ARG A 333 19.78 10.14 -28.18
C ARG A 333 18.91 11.00 -27.26
N PRO A 334 19.41 12.16 -26.80
CA PRO A 334 18.59 13.05 -26.01
C PRO A 334 17.46 13.64 -26.85
N TRP A 335 16.30 13.87 -26.22
CA TRP A 335 15.21 14.60 -26.84
C TRP A 335 15.63 16.05 -27.14
N PRO A 336 15.18 16.64 -28.27
CA PRO A 336 15.24 18.08 -28.47
C PRO A 336 14.56 18.82 -27.30
N LYS A 337 15.06 20.01 -26.94
CA LYS A 337 14.55 20.80 -25.80
C LYS A 337 13.02 20.95 -25.77
N LYS A 338 12.38 21.09 -26.95
CA LYS A 338 10.91 21.17 -27.08
C LYS A 338 10.23 19.84 -26.75
N GLY A 339 10.71 18.73 -27.30
CA GLY A 339 10.16 17.40 -27.04
C GLY A 339 10.30 16.98 -25.57
N LYS A 340 11.48 17.23 -24.97
CA LYS A 340 11.70 17.00 -23.54
C LYS A 340 10.68 17.75 -22.67
N LYS A 341 10.43 19.04 -22.96
CA LYS A 341 9.44 19.84 -22.21
C LYS A 341 8.02 19.32 -22.41
N ALA A 342 7.66 18.91 -23.63
CA ALA A 342 6.35 18.34 -23.93
C ALA A 342 6.12 17.03 -23.14
N ARG A 343 7.10 16.13 -23.13
CA ARG A 343 7.09 14.89 -22.34
C ARG A 343 6.96 15.13 -20.85
N GLN A 344 7.75 16.05 -20.29
CA GLN A 344 7.66 16.41 -18.88
C GLN A 344 6.31 17.05 -18.52
N ALA A 345 5.72 17.85 -19.41
CA ALA A 345 4.39 18.42 -19.22
C ALA A 345 3.30 17.34 -19.28
N TRP A 346 3.43 16.40 -20.22
CA TRP A 346 2.57 15.23 -20.34
C TRP A 346 2.61 14.37 -19.08
N ARG A 347 3.80 14.03 -18.56
CA ARG A 347 3.94 13.27 -17.31
C ARG A 347 3.38 13.99 -16.09
N LYS A 348 3.45 15.32 -16.03
CA LYS A 348 2.80 16.08 -14.93
C LYS A 348 1.28 15.95 -14.93
N GLN A 349 0.67 15.71 -16.10
CA GLN A 349 -0.78 15.46 -16.20
C GLN A 349 -1.14 14.05 -15.73
N SER A 350 -0.16 13.14 -15.59
CA SER A 350 -0.42 11.76 -15.18
C SER A 350 -0.81 11.58 -13.73
N ALA A 351 -0.37 12.48 -12.85
CA ALA A 351 -0.80 12.51 -11.45
C ALA A 351 -2.32 12.74 -11.31
N ASP A 352 -2.93 13.44 -12.26
CA ASP A 352 -4.37 13.77 -12.28
C ASP A 352 -5.19 12.84 -13.20
N GLY A 353 -4.55 11.90 -13.90
CA GLY A 353 -5.21 11.06 -14.91
C GLY A 353 -5.72 11.82 -16.16
N LYS A 354 -5.20 13.04 -16.40
CA LYS A 354 -5.66 13.92 -17.51
C LYS A 354 -4.79 13.83 -18.76
N GLN A 355 -3.76 13.00 -18.73
CA GLN A 355 -2.86 12.78 -19.85
C GLN A 355 -3.60 12.09 -21.00
N THR A 356 -3.37 12.56 -22.21
CA THR A 356 -3.79 11.86 -23.43
C THR A 356 -2.74 10.82 -23.80
N PRO A 357 -3.11 9.64 -24.34
CA PRO A 357 -2.13 8.68 -24.82
C PRO A 357 -1.10 9.30 -25.78
N PRO A 358 0.18 8.89 -25.72
CA PRO A 358 1.19 9.36 -26.65
C PRO A 358 0.86 8.94 -28.08
N THR A 359 1.48 9.58 -29.06
CA THR A 359 1.35 9.16 -30.46
C THR A 359 1.85 7.72 -30.66
N ALA A 360 1.38 7.03 -31.71
CA ALA A 360 1.80 5.64 -31.98
C ALA A 360 3.33 5.49 -32.05
N ASP A 361 4.01 6.42 -32.73
CA ASP A 361 5.47 6.45 -32.83
C ASP A 361 6.15 6.66 -31.47
N GLU A 362 5.60 7.50 -30.61
CA GLU A 362 6.15 7.73 -29.26
C GLU A 362 5.90 6.53 -28.34
N SER A 363 4.72 5.91 -28.43
CA SER A 363 4.39 4.68 -27.71
C SER A 363 5.32 3.53 -28.10
N GLU A 364 5.60 3.38 -29.41
CA GLU A 364 6.56 2.37 -29.90
C GLU A 364 7.97 2.64 -29.33
N GLN A 365 8.42 3.90 -29.35
CA GLN A 365 9.73 4.29 -28.80
C GLN A 365 9.83 4.06 -27.29
N ASP A 366 8.79 4.41 -26.54
CA ASP A 366 8.71 4.15 -25.10
C ASP A 366 8.81 2.66 -24.82
N MET A 367 8.09 1.84 -25.58
CA MET A 367 8.13 0.39 -25.44
C MET A 367 9.51 -0.18 -25.81
N MET A 368 10.18 0.33 -26.85
CA MET A 368 11.58 -0.04 -27.14
C MET A 368 12.46 0.17 -25.91
N LEU A 369 12.36 1.32 -25.24
CA LEU A 369 13.19 1.65 -24.09
C LEU A 369 12.83 0.84 -22.83
N THR A 370 11.53 0.73 -22.52
CA THR A 370 11.03 -0.01 -21.35
C THR A 370 11.44 -1.48 -21.40
N TRP A 371 11.23 -2.16 -22.53
CA TRP A 371 11.58 -3.57 -22.65
C TRP A 371 13.09 -3.80 -22.72
N THR A 372 13.83 -2.91 -23.40
CA THR A 372 15.30 -2.98 -23.36
C THR A 372 15.81 -2.81 -21.92
N CYS A 373 15.20 -1.91 -21.14
CA CYS A 373 15.56 -1.70 -19.74
C CYS A 373 15.34 -2.99 -18.92
N LYS A 374 14.16 -3.61 -19.05
CA LYS A 374 13.85 -4.88 -18.38
C LYS A 374 14.78 -6.03 -18.80
N ASP A 375 15.27 -6.04 -20.05
CA ASP A 375 16.20 -7.06 -20.54
C ASP A 375 17.64 -6.92 -20.07
N VAL A 376 18.07 -5.72 -19.69
CA VAL A 376 19.46 -5.44 -19.31
C VAL A 376 19.64 -5.22 -17.82
N LEU A 377 18.59 -4.83 -17.10
CA LEU A 377 18.66 -4.48 -15.70
C LEU A 377 18.79 -5.73 -14.82
N GLU A 378 19.90 -5.83 -14.10
CA GLU A 378 20.13 -6.81 -13.04
C GLU A 378 20.32 -6.03 -11.72
N PRO A 379 19.24 -5.71 -10.97
CA PRO A 379 19.28 -4.71 -9.90
C PRO A 379 20.37 -4.96 -8.84
N GLU A 380 20.48 -6.20 -8.34
CA GLU A 380 21.45 -6.58 -7.31
C GLU A 380 22.91 -6.43 -7.80
N ARG A 381 23.21 -6.97 -8.99
CA ARG A 381 24.55 -6.87 -9.57
C ARG A 381 24.90 -5.41 -9.91
N PHE A 382 23.93 -4.66 -10.41
CA PHE A 382 24.13 -3.26 -10.77
C PHE A 382 24.33 -2.39 -9.53
N SER A 383 23.59 -2.64 -8.44
CA SER A 383 23.75 -1.91 -7.19
C SER A 383 25.11 -2.15 -6.57
N GLU A 384 25.56 -3.40 -6.50
CA GLU A 384 26.85 -3.78 -5.94
C GLU A 384 27.99 -3.09 -6.71
N ILE A 385 28.06 -3.30 -8.02
CA ILE A 385 29.14 -2.76 -8.85
C ILE A 385 29.11 -1.23 -8.87
N LEU A 386 27.94 -0.60 -8.97
CA LEU A 386 27.85 0.85 -8.92
C LEU A 386 28.32 1.39 -7.57
N PHE A 387 27.96 0.76 -6.46
CA PHE A 387 28.43 1.17 -5.12
C PHE A 387 29.95 1.05 -4.97
N GLN A 388 30.55 -0.04 -5.47
CA GLN A 388 32.00 -0.23 -5.50
C GLN A 388 32.71 0.87 -6.30
N HIS A 389 32.20 1.21 -7.49
CA HIS A 389 32.76 2.32 -8.29
C HIS A 389 32.50 3.68 -7.65
N MET A 390 31.36 3.90 -6.98
CA MET A 390 31.09 5.17 -6.27
C MET A 390 32.06 5.41 -5.11
N SER A 391 32.49 4.36 -4.41
CA SER A 391 33.41 4.47 -3.27
C SER A 391 34.89 4.59 -3.69
N SER A 392 35.29 3.92 -4.78
CA SER A 392 36.68 3.89 -5.26
C SER A 392 37.05 5.06 -6.19
N CYS A 393 36.07 5.67 -6.84
CA CYS A 393 36.26 6.73 -7.83
C CYS A 393 36.51 8.09 -7.15
N GLN A 394 37.76 8.31 -6.72
CA GLN A 394 38.23 9.56 -6.07
C GLN A 394 39.01 10.49 -7.01
N VAL A 395 39.31 10.04 -8.23
CA VAL A 395 40.16 10.75 -9.19
C VAL A 395 39.31 11.70 -10.05
N PRO A 396 39.78 12.93 -10.34
CA PRO A 396 39.12 13.83 -11.29
C PRO A 396 38.91 13.15 -12.66
N GLY A 397 37.69 13.20 -13.19
CA GLY A 397 37.32 12.59 -14.49
C GLY A 397 36.87 11.13 -14.41
N CYS A 398 36.96 10.49 -13.26
CA CYS A 398 36.35 9.18 -13.06
C CYS A 398 34.82 9.33 -12.97
N THR A 399 34.09 8.56 -13.79
CA THR A 399 32.62 8.57 -13.82
C THR A 399 32.11 7.20 -13.34
N PRO A 400 31.69 7.05 -12.06
CA PRO A 400 31.35 5.75 -11.47
C PRO A 400 30.37 4.94 -12.31
N ALA A 401 29.34 5.61 -12.84
CA ALA A 401 28.34 4.98 -13.69
C ALA A 401 28.90 4.45 -15.02
N THR A 402 29.87 5.14 -15.63
CA THR A 402 30.49 4.65 -16.89
C THR A 402 31.43 3.49 -16.62
N SER A 403 32.19 3.54 -15.53
CA SER A 403 33.06 2.43 -15.11
C SER A 403 32.25 1.19 -14.76
N ALA A 404 31.18 1.34 -13.97
CA ALA A 404 30.25 0.26 -13.67
C ALA A 404 29.63 -0.30 -14.95
N ALA A 405 29.18 0.57 -15.87
CA ALA A 405 28.62 0.14 -17.13
C ALA A 405 29.60 -0.71 -17.96
N ALA A 406 30.87 -0.31 -18.04
CA ALA A 406 31.89 -1.07 -18.78
C ALA A 406 32.11 -2.48 -18.22
N GLU A 407 31.78 -2.71 -16.96
CA GLU A 407 31.92 -4.00 -16.27
C GLU A 407 30.67 -4.87 -16.37
N VAL A 408 29.46 -4.29 -16.26
CA VAL A 408 28.21 -5.07 -16.19
C VAL A 408 27.39 -5.07 -17.47
N CYS A 409 27.61 -4.12 -18.38
CA CYS A 409 26.81 -4.04 -19.61
C CYS A 409 27.38 -4.95 -20.70
N TYR A 410 26.55 -5.85 -21.22
CA TYR A 410 26.87 -6.74 -22.33
C TYR A 410 25.83 -6.66 -23.45
N ASP A 411 26.31 -6.77 -24.69
CA ASP A 411 25.49 -7.05 -25.86
C ASP A 411 25.75 -8.47 -26.40
N ALA A 412 25.11 -8.82 -27.51
CA ALA A 412 25.29 -10.13 -28.14
C ALA A 412 26.72 -10.39 -28.65
N SER A 413 27.54 -9.35 -28.80
CA SER A 413 28.93 -9.42 -29.28
C SER A 413 29.99 -9.36 -28.18
N GLY A 414 29.60 -9.05 -26.94
CA GLY A 414 30.49 -9.06 -25.77
C GLY A 414 30.27 -7.87 -24.82
N PRO A 415 31.28 -7.52 -24.01
CA PRO A 415 31.24 -6.34 -23.16
C PRO A 415 31.02 -5.07 -23.98
N CYS A 416 30.12 -4.21 -23.52
CA CYS A 416 29.84 -2.94 -24.17
C CYS A 416 31.06 -2.02 -24.14
N GLN A 417 31.47 -1.51 -25.30
CA GLN A 417 32.53 -0.51 -25.38
C GLN A 417 31.95 0.90 -25.27
N PHE A 418 32.25 1.58 -24.17
CA PHE A 418 31.89 2.98 -23.99
C PHE A 418 33.10 3.85 -24.31
N GLU A 419 33.06 4.52 -25.47
CA GLU A 419 34.02 5.59 -25.72
C GLU A 419 33.84 6.65 -24.61
N ALA A 420 34.96 7.01 -23.96
CA ALA A 420 35.04 8.20 -23.13
C ALA A 420 34.93 9.42 -24.05
N ARG A 421 33.72 9.74 -24.49
CA ARG A 421 33.50 10.86 -25.41
C ARG A 421 33.02 12.10 -24.69
N GLU A 422 33.77 13.16 -24.97
CA GLU A 422 33.63 14.56 -24.58
C GLU A 422 32.18 15.03 -24.61
N GLU A 423 31.86 15.82 -23.59
CA GLU A 423 30.59 16.46 -23.30
C GLU A 423 29.93 17.06 -24.57
N LEU A 424 28.64 16.77 -24.75
CA LEU A 424 27.75 17.39 -25.73
C LEU A 424 26.76 18.33 -25.05
#